data_AF-A0A960MWP6-F1
#
_entry.id   AF-A0A960MWP6-F1
#
_cell.length_a   1.000
_cell.length_b   1.000
_cell.length_c   1.000
_cell.angle_alpha   90.00
_cell.angle_beta   90.00
_cell.angle_gamma   90.00
#
_symmetry.space_group_name_H-M   'P 1'
#
loop_
_entity.id
_entity.type
_entity.pdbx_description
1 polymer ?
#
loop_
_entity_poly.entity_id
_entity_poly.type
_entity_poly.pdbx_seq_one_letter_code
_entity_poly.pdbx_strand_id
1 'polypeptide(L)'
;SFLPFIHELVYDLADPTAYDLNLDPGWDLTLSLSSGRHVAIGQGLNGEYFATLEGGGNPILNRIDPAIQFNWQGGSPGGNVPVDGFRVEWTGKIQAPVSDSYTFTADVDDELEIWIDGKSILRTVAGRNDRSRPTKLDSGRWHDFRARFIDRGGEARAILSWETKKMPRQIIPPDRFRVFAGPAPSSQAGSREGALARYTVKGPDDQPRNGELTSSDRGSLVKILGDVSSGPYRLVIPDEHRSYFRAFLREDQKEIPFTVKRDPAESHLTRLSEADYTFLGNFVTLVRPETLEEVIGILQGNQFGQELWKYLVLGAFIFLLVEIALARWIAISRRTGEEIKIEFESKDAPTAGFKEQLARIRASGAR
;
A
#
# COMPACT_ATOMS: atom_id res chain seq x y z
N SER A 1 5.78 4.10 13.13
CA SER A 1 7.25 4.02 13.29
C SER A 1 7.79 2.61 13.09
N PHE A 2 7.12 1.54 13.56
CA PHE A 2 7.63 0.16 13.43
C PHE A 2 7.64 -0.39 11.99
N LEU A 3 6.59 -0.14 11.19
CA LEU A 3 6.48 -0.68 9.83
C LEU A 3 7.53 -0.10 8.85
N PRO A 4 7.79 1.23 8.80
CA PRO A 4 8.88 1.78 7.99
C PRO A 4 10.26 1.18 8.33
N PHE A 5 10.52 0.95 9.61
CA PHE A 5 11.77 0.35 10.10
C PHE A 5 11.90 -1.12 9.69
N ILE A 6 10.82 -1.91 9.76
CA ILE A 6 10.84 -3.28 9.26
C ILE A 6 11.07 -3.31 7.75
N HIS A 7 10.43 -2.43 6.98
CA HIS A 7 10.69 -2.33 5.55
C HIS A 7 12.16 -1.98 5.28
N GLU A 8 12.67 -0.94 5.92
CA GLU A 8 14.07 -0.51 5.78
C GLU A 8 15.04 -1.65 6.09
N LEU A 9 14.87 -2.34 7.22
CA LEU A 9 15.72 -3.47 7.62
C LEU A 9 15.61 -4.67 6.66
N VAL A 10 14.40 -5.03 6.23
CA VAL A 10 14.19 -6.17 5.30
C VAL A 10 14.77 -5.86 3.93
N TYR A 11 14.69 -4.61 3.46
CA TYR A 11 15.24 -4.20 2.17
C TYR A 11 16.76 -4.05 2.21
N ASP A 12 17.31 -3.42 3.25
CA ASP A 12 18.77 -3.27 3.44
C ASP A 12 19.47 -4.64 3.49
N LEU A 13 18.82 -5.65 4.09
CA LEU A 13 19.31 -7.03 4.15
C LEU A 13 19.11 -7.82 2.84
N ALA A 14 18.21 -7.39 1.95
CA ALA A 14 17.84 -8.14 0.73
C ALA A 14 18.63 -7.69 -0.51
N ASP A 15 18.84 -6.38 -0.70
CA ASP A 15 19.71 -5.81 -1.74
C ASP A 15 19.94 -4.31 -1.43
N PRO A 16 21.16 -3.85 -1.08
CA PRO A 16 21.43 -2.48 -0.63
C PRO A 16 21.32 -1.40 -1.73
N THR A 17 20.73 -1.71 -2.89
CA THR A 17 20.60 -0.77 -4.00
C THR A 17 19.42 0.20 -3.80
N ALA A 18 19.69 1.31 -3.10
CA ALA A 18 19.06 2.65 -3.18
C ALA A 18 17.59 2.76 -3.69
N TYR A 19 16.64 2.10 -3.01
CA TYR A 19 15.21 2.41 -3.17
C TYR A 19 14.70 3.10 -1.92
N ASP A 20 14.34 4.38 -2.02
CA ASP A 20 13.65 5.06 -0.92
C ASP A 20 12.16 4.73 -1.00
N LEU A 21 11.79 3.61 -0.37
CA LEU A 21 10.40 3.17 -0.26
C LEU A 21 9.70 3.81 0.95
N ASN A 22 10.39 4.69 1.70
CA ASN A 22 9.88 5.33 2.90
C ASN A 22 9.87 6.85 2.68
N LEU A 23 8.88 7.31 1.91
CA LEU A 23 8.76 8.70 1.48
C LEU A 23 8.36 9.60 2.65
N ASP A 24 8.99 10.76 2.75
CA ASP A 24 8.55 11.81 3.64
C ASP A 24 7.25 12.45 3.11
N PRO A 25 6.35 12.91 3.98
CA PRO A 25 5.10 13.54 3.57
C PRO A 25 5.39 14.87 2.86
N GLY A 26 4.58 15.17 1.86
CA GLY A 26 4.72 16.39 1.08
C GLY A 26 3.55 16.59 0.12
N TRP A 27 3.45 17.81 -0.40
CA TRP A 27 2.47 18.20 -1.40
C TRP A 27 2.70 17.48 -2.75
N ASP A 28 3.96 17.19 -3.06
CA ASP A 28 4.39 16.38 -4.21
C ASP A 28 5.14 15.16 -3.70
N LEU A 29 4.52 13.99 -3.78
CA LEU A 29 5.22 12.73 -3.52
C LEU A 29 5.94 12.23 -4.76
N THR A 30 7.21 11.89 -4.59
CA THR A 30 8.02 11.30 -5.65
C THR A 30 8.66 10.02 -5.15
N LEU A 31 8.29 8.90 -5.76
CA LEU A 31 8.95 7.63 -5.56
C LEU A 31 10.15 7.54 -6.49
N SER A 32 11.36 7.43 -5.92
CA SER A 32 12.58 7.26 -6.70
C SER A 32 12.82 5.79 -7.03
N LEU A 33 12.86 5.48 -8.32
CA LEU A 33 13.10 4.14 -8.83
C LEU A 33 14.42 4.14 -9.62
N SER A 34 15.52 4.00 -8.90
CA SER A 34 16.87 3.90 -9.48
C SER A 34 17.50 2.57 -9.11
N SER A 35 17.85 1.75 -10.09
CA SER A 35 18.65 0.54 -9.84
C SER A 35 19.99 0.90 -9.18
N GLY A 36 20.71 -0.07 -8.60
CA GLY A 36 22.00 0.15 -7.91
C GLY A 36 23.13 0.82 -8.70
N ARG A 37 22.93 1.03 -10.02
CA ARG A 37 23.82 1.80 -10.88
C ARG A 37 23.29 3.19 -11.24
N HIS A 38 22.22 3.66 -10.58
CA HIS A 38 21.44 4.84 -10.93
C HIS A 38 20.92 4.84 -12.39
N VAL A 39 20.83 3.67 -13.01
CA VAL A 39 20.31 3.54 -14.38
C VAL A 39 18.80 3.64 -14.32
N ALA A 40 18.25 4.56 -15.11
CA ALA A 40 16.82 4.72 -15.29
C ALA A 40 16.18 3.46 -15.90
N ILE A 41 14.94 3.22 -15.53
CA ILE A 41 14.16 2.08 -16.02
C ILE A 41 13.92 2.20 -17.52
N GLY A 42 14.06 1.07 -18.22
CA GLY A 42 13.65 0.96 -19.62
C GLY A 42 14.54 1.73 -20.58
N GLN A 43 15.86 1.76 -20.37
CA GLN A 43 16.82 2.31 -21.31
C GLN A 43 16.80 1.55 -22.65
N GLY A 44 16.90 2.28 -23.76
CA GLY A 44 16.93 1.72 -25.12
C GLY A 44 15.58 1.76 -25.83
N LEU A 45 15.47 0.99 -26.91
CA LEU A 45 14.29 0.89 -27.77
C LEU A 45 13.79 -0.56 -27.80
N ASN A 46 12.47 -0.74 -27.88
CA ASN A 46 11.89 -2.05 -28.16
C ASN A 46 12.09 -2.35 -29.66
N GLY A 47 12.96 -3.30 -29.97
CA GLY A 47 13.30 -3.73 -31.32
C GLY A 47 12.59 -5.04 -31.67
N GLU A 48 11.64 -4.95 -32.60
CA GLU A 48 10.88 -6.07 -33.13
C GLU A 48 11.44 -6.47 -34.50
N TYR A 49 11.90 -7.71 -34.64
CA TYR A 49 12.56 -8.23 -35.83
C TYR A 49 11.65 -9.25 -36.53
N PHE A 50 11.51 -9.11 -37.84
CA PHE A 50 10.60 -9.94 -38.64
C PHE A 50 11.35 -10.59 -39.79
N ALA A 51 11.06 -11.86 -40.07
CA ALA A 51 11.57 -12.60 -41.23
C ALA A 51 10.78 -12.34 -42.53
N THR A 52 10.18 -11.15 -42.65
CA THR A 52 9.42 -10.73 -43.83
C THR A 52 9.62 -9.23 -44.05
N LEU A 53 9.66 -8.82 -45.31
CA LEU A 53 9.73 -7.42 -45.72
C LEU A 53 8.35 -6.74 -45.76
N GLU A 54 7.29 -7.55 -45.91
CA GLU A 54 5.93 -7.03 -46.01
C GLU A 54 5.41 -6.58 -44.63
N GLY A 55 4.46 -5.64 -44.66
CA GLY A 55 3.80 -5.18 -43.44
C GLY A 55 2.95 -6.29 -42.81
N GLY A 56 3.11 -6.50 -41.49
CA GLY A 56 2.40 -7.52 -40.73
C GLY A 56 3.28 -8.68 -40.27
N GLY A 57 2.65 -9.75 -39.81
CA GLY A 57 3.35 -10.90 -39.22
C GLY A 57 3.74 -10.68 -37.74
N ASN A 58 4.08 -11.77 -37.06
CA ASN A 58 4.58 -11.72 -35.69
C ASN A 58 6.11 -11.54 -35.70
N PRO A 59 6.68 -10.73 -34.79
CA PRO A 59 8.12 -10.67 -34.65
C PRO A 59 8.66 -12.02 -34.21
N ILE A 60 9.78 -12.43 -34.82
CA ILE A 60 10.47 -13.69 -34.49
C ILE A 60 11.56 -13.49 -33.43
N LEU A 61 12.00 -12.24 -33.26
CA LEU A 61 12.87 -11.80 -32.19
C LEU A 61 12.35 -10.46 -31.68
N ASN A 62 12.23 -10.33 -30.36
CA ASN A 62 12.00 -9.07 -29.67
C ASN A 62 13.11 -8.88 -28.64
N ARG A 63 13.78 -7.73 -28.66
CA ARG A 63 14.79 -7.36 -27.67
C ARG A 63 14.85 -5.86 -27.45
N ILE A 64 15.50 -5.47 -26.35
CA ILE A 64 15.82 -4.08 -26.08
C ILE A 64 17.15 -3.75 -26.74
N ASP A 65 17.12 -2.84 -27.70
CA ASP A 65 18.30 -2.34 -28.39
C ASP A 65 18.73 -1.00 -27.75
N PRO A 66 19.95 -0.89 -27.18
CA PRO A 66 20.37 0.33 -26.49
C PRO A 66 20.37 1.56 -27.40
N ALA A 67 20.74 1.39 -28.67
CA ALA A 67 20.75 2.43 -29.69
C ALA A 67 20.58 1.79 -31.07
N ILE A 68 20.29 2.60 -32.10
CA ILE A 68 20.35 2.19 -33.50
C ILE A 68 21.80 2.37 -33.98
N GLN A 69 22.62 1.36 -33.74
CA GLN A 69 24.04 1.33 -34.11
C GLN A 69 24.43 -0.10 -34.49
N PHE A 70 23.86 -0.59 -35.58
CA PHE A 70 24.02 -1.96 -36.05
C PHE A 70 24.85 -2.01 -37.32
N ASN A 71 25.82 -2.92 -37.34
CA ASN A 71 26.53 -3.35 -38.54
C ASN A 71 26.53 -4.87 -38.51
N TRP A 72 25.53 -5.47 -39.18
CA TRP A 72 25.41 -6.92 -39.30
C TRP A 72 26.29 -7.47 -40.42
N GLN A 73 26.79 -6.61 -41.32
CA GLN A 73 27.51 -7.04 -42.53
C GLN A 73 26.65 -8.07 -43.27
N GLY A 74 27.23 -9.13 -43.83
CA GLY A 74 26.47 -10.26 -44.40
C GLY A 74 25.96 -11.27 -43.35
N GLY A 75 25.64 -10.82 -42.13
CA GLY A 75 25.27 -11.67 -40.99
C GLY A 75 23.84 -11.46 -40.51
N SER A 76 23.37 -12.36 -39.64
CA SER A 76 22.02 -12.29 -39.05
C SER A 76 22.01 -11.44 -37.75
N PRO A 77 20.92 -10.69 -37.47
CA PRO A 77 20.69 -10.07 -36.16
C PRO A 77 20.57 -11.04 -34.97
N GLY A 78 20.49 -12.35 -35.23
CA GLY A 78 20.30 -13.43 -34.25
C GLY A 78 18.84 -13.88 -34.14
N GLY A 79 18.55 -14.79 -33.21
CA GLY A 79 17.17 -15.19 -32.90
C GLY A 79 16.39 -15.80 -34.07
N ASN A 80 17.07 -16.53 -34.97
CA ASN A 80 16.52 -17.08 -36.22
C ASN A 80 16.05 -16.03 -37.24
N VAL A 81 16.43 -14.76 -37.07
CA VAL A 81 16.25 -13.75 -38.12
C VAL A 81 17.10 -14.17 -39.33
N PRO A 82 16.55 -14.20 -40.56
CA PRO A 82 17.33 -14.57 -41.72
C PRO A 82 18.47 -13.57 -41.94
N VAL A 83 19.49 -13.99 -42.67
CA VAL A 83 20.62 -13.12 -43.04
C VAL A 83 20.14 -11.97 -43.92
N ASP A 84 19.28 -12.30 -44.89
CA ASP A 84 18.69 -11.35 -45.83
C ASP A 84 17.17 -11.35 -45.70
N GLY A 85 16.51 -10.28 -46.17
CA GLY A 85 15.05 -10.29 -46.33
C GLY A 85 14.31 -10.09 -45.01
N PHE A 86 14.89 -9.34 -44.07
CA PHE A 86 14.30 -9.03 -42.78
C PHE A 86 13.95 -7.55 -42.64
N ARG A 87 13.11 -7.24 -41.65
CA ARG A 87 12.85 -5.86 -41.22
C ARG A 87 12.92 -5.74 -39.72
N VAL A 88 13.24 -4.54 -39.25
CA VAL A 88 13.25 -4.21 -37.83
C VAL A 88 12.36 -3.00 -37.59
N GLU A 89 11.49 -3.08 -36.59
CA GLU A 89 10.71 -1.95 -36.11
C GLU A 89 11.18 -1.60 -34.70
N TRP A 90 11.77 -0.41 -34.54
CA TRP A 90 12.12 0.13 -33.24
C TRP A 90 11.03 1.09 -32.77
N THR A 91 10.60 0.92 -31.53
CA THR A 91 9.62 1.78 -30.87
C THR A 91 10.08 2.19 -29.47
N GLY A 92 9.70 3.40 -29.07
CA GLY A 92 10.01 3.95 -27.76
C GLY A 92 9.86 5.46 -27.73
N LYS A 93 10.68 6.12 -26.91
CA LYS A 93 10.77 7.57 -26.78
C LYS A 93 12.21 8.04 -26.89
N ILE A 94 12.37 9.28 -27.35
CA ILE A 94 13.65 9.98 -27.45
C ILE A 94 13.60 11.30 -26.68
N GLN A 95 14.69 11.68 -26.02
CA GLN A 95 14.83 12.99 -25.39
C GLN A 95 16.13 13.67 -25.80
N ALA A 96 16.03 14.95 -26.14
CA ALA A 96 17.18 15.79 -26.42
C ALA A 96 17.87 16.26 -25.12
N PRO A 97 19.22 16.28 -25.06
CA PRO A 97 19.95 16.80 -23.90
C PRO A 97 19.80 18.31 -23.72
N VAL A 98 19.56 19.04 -24.81
CA VAL A 98 19.30 20.49 -24.82
C VAL A 98 18.20 20.82 -25.81
N SER A 99 17.37 21.81 -25.52
CA SER A 99 16.35 22.28 -26.45
C SER A 99 17.01 22.96 -27.66
N ASP A 100 16.89 22.34 -28.84
CA ASP A 100 17.49 22.84 -30.08
C ASP A 100 16.78 22.22 -31.30
N SER A 101 17.19 22.61 -32.50
CA SER A 101 16.79 21.96 -33.75
C SER A 101 17.83 20.92 -34.16
N TYR A 102 17.44 19.65 -34.10
CA TYR A 102 18.29 18.50 -34.39
C TYR A 102 18.14 18.08 -35.85
N THR A 103 19.27 17.81 -36.50
CA THR A 103 19.33 17.16 -37.81
C THR A 103 19.77 15.72 -37.61
N PHE A 104 18.92 14.78 -38.02
CA PHE A 104 19.18 13.35 -37.97
C PHE A 104 19.89 12.91 -39.25
N THR A 105 20.79 11.94 -39.14
CA THR A 105 21.39 11.26 -40.27
C THR A 105 21.55 9.78 -39.99
N ALA A 106 21.23 8.97 -41.00
CA ALA A 106 21.40 7.55 -40.95
C ALA A 106 22.47 7.10 -41.95
N ASP A 107 23.35 6.21 -41.51
CA ASP A 107 24.15 5.35 -42.39
C ASP A 107 23.42 4.00 -42.46
N VAL A 108 22.89 3.67 -43.64
CA VAL A 108 21.98 2.55 -43.83
C VAL A 108 22.36 1.71 -45.04
N ASP A 109 22.12 0.42 -44.93
CA ASP A 109 22.05 -0.55 -46.00
C ASP A 109 21.01 -1.62 -45.58
N ASP A 110 19.78 -1.69 -46.08
CA ASP A 110 19.23 -1.03 -47.28
C ASP A 110 18.40 0.25 -47.01
N GLU A 111 17.35 0.20 -46.19
CA GLU A 111 16.36 1.30 -46.07
C GLU A 111 16.04 1.61 -44.61
N LEU A 112 15.96 2.90 -44.26
CA LEU A 112 15.53 3.36 -42.95
C LEU A 112 14.53 4.52 -43.07
N GLU A 113 13.44 4.42 -42.33
CA GLU A 113 12.51 5.52 -42.08
C GLU A 113 12.36 5.79 -40.59
N ILE A 114 12.31 7.06 -40.20
CA ILE A 114 12.24 7.52 -38.81
C ILE A 114 11.07 8.48 -38.63
N TRP A 115 10.34 8.28 -37.54
CA TRP A 115 9.27 9.16 -37.11
C TRP A 115 9.52 9.70 -35.70
N ILE A 116 9.23 10.98 -35.50
CA ILE A 116 9.17 11.61 -34.19
C ILE A 116 7.80 12.24 -34.01
N ASP A 117 7.14 11.97 -32.88
CA ASP A 117 5.78 12.44 -32.58
C ASP A 117 4.80 12.17 -33.75
N GLY A 118 4.92 10.98 -34.36
CA GLY A 118 4.10 10.52 -35.48
C GLY A 118 4.45 11.11 -36.85
N LYS A 119 5.40 12.05 -36.95
CA LYS A 119 5.80 12.69 -38.21
C LYS A 119 7.05 12.02 -38.76
N SER A 120 7.03 11.61 -40.04
CA SER A 120 8.22 11.11 -40.73
C SER A 120 9.22 12.26 -40.90
N ILE A 121 10.40 12.12 -40.30
CA ILE A 121 11.45 13.15 -40.30
C ILE A 121 12.61 12.83 -41.25
N LEU A 122 12.85 11.54 -41.50
CA LEU A 122 13.90 11.04 -42.39
C LEU A 122 13.43 9.73 -43.02
N ARG A 123 13.57 9.64 -44.34
CA ARG A 123 13.52 8.40 -45.10
C ARG A 123 14.73 8.37 -46.01
N THR A 124 15.52 7.31 -45.93
CA THR A 124 16.74 7.17 -46.73
C THR A 124 17.01 5.71 -47.08
N VAL A 125 17.86 5.51 -48.09
CA VAL A 125 18.26 4.19 -48.59
C VAL A 125 19.77 4.14 -48.82
N ALA A 126 20.31 2.94 -49.00
CA ALA A 126 21.71 2.68 -49.25
C ALA A 126 22.30 3.60 -50.32
N GLY A 127 23.53 4.07 -50.07
CA GLY A 127 24.26 4.97 -50.96
C GLY A 127 23.75 6.42 -50.98
N ARG A 128 22.68 6.75 -50.26
CA ARG A 128 22.21 8.13 -50.10
C ARG A 128 22.68 8.72 -48.78
N ASN A 129 23.29 9.90 -48.83
CA ASN A 129 23.66 10.68 -47.65
C ASN A 129 22.53 11.62 -47.22
N ASP A 130 21.29 11.14 -47.16
CA ASP A 130 20.15 12.00 -46.81
C ASP A 130 20.21 12.42 -45.33
N ARG A 131 19.78 13.66 -45.07
CA ARG A 131 19.68 14.23 -43.71
C ARG A 131 18.26 14.70 -43.48
N SER A 132 17.78 14.61 -42.24
CA SER A 132 16.44 15.12 -41.91
C SER A 132 16.40 16.65 -42.07
N ARG A 133 15.18 17.19 -42.23
CA ARG A 133 14.98 18.60 -41.90
C ARG A 133 15.24 18.82 -40.40
N PRO A 134 15.71 20.01 -39.99
CA PRO A 134 15.86 20.33 -38.58
C PRO A 134 14.54 20.12 -37.82
N THR A 135 14.56 19.27 -36.81
CA THR A 135 13.42 18.91 -35.98
C THR A 135 13.62 19.50 -34.59
N LYS A 136 12.68 20.34 -34.13
CA LYS A 136 12.73 20.89 -32.77
C LYS A 136 12.46 19.79 -31.74
N LEU A 137 13.37 19.65 -30.80
CA LEU A 137 13.21 18.78 -29.63
C LEU A 137 13.43 19.62 -28.38
N ASP A 138 12.59 19.44 -27.39
CA ASP A 138 12.68 20.16 -26.12
C ASP A 138 13.38 19.28 -25.08
N SER A 139 14.40 19.83 -24.41
CA SER A 139 14.99 19.19 -23.23
C SER A 139 13.94 18.99 -22.15
N GLY A 140 14.04 17.89 -21.40
CA GLY A 140 13.06 17.54 -20.37
C GLY A 140 11.75 16.96 -20.91
N ARG A 141 11.56 16.93 -22.24
CA ARG A 141 10.41 16.29 -22.89
C ARG A 141 10.83 15.00 -23.59
N TRP A 142 10.12 13.92 -23.30
CA TRP A 142 10.21 12.68 -24.07
C TRP A 142 9.27 12.75 -25.27
N HIS A 143 9.82 12.57 -26.47
CA HIS A 143 9.10 12.54 -27.74
C HIS A 143 8.89 11.09 -28.17
N ASP A 144 7.76 10.78 -28.82
CA ASP A 144 7.56 9.43 -29.37
C ASP A 144 8.57 9.19 -30.50
N PHE A 145 9.22 8.03 -30.46
CA PHE A 145 10.21 7.64 -31.44
C PHE A 145 9.80 6.32 -32.10
N ARG A 146 9.85 6.31 -33.43
CA ARG A 146 9.72 5.08 -34.21
C ARG A 146 10.78 5.07 -35.30
N ALA A 147 11.31 3.89 -35.61
CA ALA A 147 12.11 3.68 -36.79
C ALA A 147 11.76 2.33 -37.42
N ARG A 148 11.85 2.26 -38.75
CA ARG A 148 11.69 1.02 -39.51
C ARG A 148 12.88 0.86 -40.41
N PHE A 149 13.58 -0.25 -40.25
CA PHE A 149 14.65 -0.68 -41.13
C PHE A 149 14.22 -1.89 -41.95
N ILE A 150 14.65 -1.93 -43.20
CA ILE A 150 14.41 -3.03 -44.12
C ILE A 150 15.75 -3.40 -44.74
N ASP A 151 16.07 -4.69 -44.68
CA ASP A 151 17.19 -5.31 -45.39
C ASP A 151 16.65 -6.29 -46.43
N ARG A 152 16.95 -6.05 -47.71
CA ARG A 152 16.52 -6.89 -48.83
C ARG A 152 17.59 -7.94 -49.16
N GLY A 153 18.85 -7.61 -48.91
CA GLY A 153 19.94 -8.57 -48.83
C GLY A 153 21.32 -7.96 -49.13
N GLY A 154 22.36 -8.74 -48.89
CA GLY A 154 23.75 -8.28 -48.99
C GLY A 154 24.28 -7.88 -47.61
N GLU A 155 24.86 -6.68 -47.51
CA GLU A 155 25.31 -6.17 -46.21
C GLU A 155 24.20 -5.39 -45.53
N ALA A 156 23.94 -5.70 -44.26
CA ALA A 156 22.93 -5.00 -43.48
C ALA A 156 23.55 -4.06 -42.43
N ARG A 157 23.15 -2.79 -42.45
CA ARG A 157 23.64 -1.75 -41.51
C ARG A 157 22.57 -0.70 -41.23
N ALA A 158 22.50 -0.27 -39.98
CA ALA A 158 21.66 0.84 -39.54
C ALA A 158 22.34 1.59 -38.37
N ILE A 159 22.86 2.78 -38.66
CA ILE A 159 23.51 3.64 -37.66
C ILE A 159 22.85 5.00 -37.67
N LEU A 160 22.27 5.41 -36.54
CA LEU A 160 21.59 6.68 -36.38
C LEU A 160 22.41 7.68 -35.58
N SER A 161 22.56 8.87 -36.15
CA SER A 161 23.25 10.00 -35.55
C SER A 161 22.41 11.27 -35.61
N TRP A 162 22.75 12.23 -34.76
CA TRP A 162 22.14 13.56 -34.75
C TRP A 162 23.20 14.64 -34.54
N GLU A 163 22.86 15.87 -34.90
CA GLU A 163 23.68 17.05 -34.64
C GLU A 163 22.78 18.29 -34.51
N THR A 164 23.34 19.36 -33.96
CA THR A 164 22.72 20.69 -34.00
C THR A 164 23.73 21.70 -34.52
N LYS A 165 23.36 22.98 -34.61
CA LYS A 165 24.32 24.03 -34.94
C LYS A 165 25.42 24.19 -33.88
N LYS A 166 25.17 23.74 -32.65
CA LYS A 166 26.06 23.91 -31.49
C LYS A 166 26.65 22.59 -30.99
N MET A 167 26.10 21.45 -31.44
CA MET A 167 26.52 20.13 -31.02
C MET A 167 27.02 19.35 -32.25
N PRO A 168 28.26 18.83 -32.26
CA PRO A 168 28.77 18.06 -33.38
C PRO A 168 27.97 16.77 -33.58
N ARG A 169 28.06 16.21 -34.79
CA ARG A 169 27.46 14.91 -35.08
C ARG A 169 27.98 13.85 -34.13
N GLN A 170 27.04 13.14 -33.51
CA GLN A 170 27.30 11.96 -32.69
C GLN A 170 26.22 10.91 -32.89
N ILE A 171 26.57 9.65 -32.65
CA ILE A 171 25.60 8.57 -32.52
C ILE A 171 24.69 8.91 -31.34
N ILE A 172 23.39 8.66 -31.49
CA ILE A 172 22.43 8.98 -30.42
C ILE A 172 22.73 8.05 -29.24
N PRO A 173 23.14 8.59 -28.07
CA PRO A 173 23.54 7.75 -26.95
C PRO A 173 22.37 6.95 -26.36
N PRO A 174 22.60 5.74 -25.82
CA PRO A 174 21.51 4.89 -25.32
C PRO A 174 20.63 5.50 -24.23
N ASP A 175 21.19 6.38 -23.41
CA ASP A 175 20.46 7.08 -22.34
C ASP A 175 19.46 8.11 -22.87
N ARG A 176 19.52 8.44 -24.17
CA ARG A 176 18.53 9.29 -24.86
C ARG A 176 17.32 8.53 -25.36
N PHE A 177 17.27 7.20 -25.20
CA PHE A 177 16.14 6.36 -25.56
C PHE A 177 15.47 5.71 -24.37
N ARG A 178 14.14 5.54 -24.45
CA ARG A 178 13.36 4.74 -23.50
C ARG A 178 12.36 3.84 -24.23
N VAL A 179 12.17 2.62 -23.73
CA VAL A 179 11.31 1.59 -24.35
C VAL A 179 9.81 1.88 -24.23
N PHE A 180 9.40 2.84 -23.39
CA PHE A 180 7.99 3.21 -23.22
C PHE A 180 7.44 3.79 -24.53
N ALA A 181 6.55 3.07 -25.21
CA ALA A 181 5.94 3.48 -26.47
C ALA A 181 4.48 3.94 -26.28
N GLY A 182 3.97 4.73 -27.23
CA GLY A 182 2.60 5.27 -27.21
C GLY A 182 2.54 6.75 -26.79
N PRO A 183 1.48 7.48 -27.17
CA PRO A 183 1.39 8.91 -26.92
C PRO A 183 1.59 9.20 -25.44
N ALA A 184 2.49 10.14 -25.14
CA ALA A 184 2.61 10.66 -23.77
C ALA A 184 1.20 11.04 -23.28
N PRO A 185 0.77 10.62 -22.09
CA PRO A 185 -0.53 11.02 -21.57
C PRO A 185 -0.61 12.54 -21.64
N SER A 186 -1.66 13.07 -22.25
CA SER A 186 -1.81 14.51 -22.44
C SER A 186 -1.62 15.19 -21.07
N SER A 187 -0.63 16.07 -21.02
CA SER A 187 -0.30 16.81 -19.81
C SER A 187 -1.55 17.56 -19.37
N GLN A 188 -2.16 17.16 -18.24
CA GLN A 188 -3.04 18.09 -17.53
C GLN A 188 -2.20 19.31 -17.15
N ALA A 189 -2.83 20.48 -17.22
CA ALA A 189 -2.19 21.78 -16.99
C ALA A 189 -1.34 21.75 -15.71
N GLY A 190 -0.01 21.71 -15.86
CA GLY A 190 0.94 21.64 -14.75
C GLY A 190 2.15 20.73 -14.98
N SER A 191 2.05 19.69 -15.82
CA SER A 191 3.18 18.78 -16.09
C SER A 191 4.07 19.34 -17.21
N ARG A 192 5.18 20.01 -16.84
CA ARG A 192 6.20 20.52 -17.78
C ARG A 192 7.18 19.44 -18.26
N GLU A 193 7.20 18.29 -17.60
CA GLU A 193 8.05 17.15 -17.94
C GLU A 193 7.21 16.11 -18.67
N GLY A 194 7.67 15.65 -19.84
CA GLY A 194 6.91 14.67 -20.62
C GLY A 194 6.89 13.33 -19.90
N ALA A 195 5.79 12.98 -19.23
CA ALA A 195 5.61 11.68 -18.59
C ALA A 195 5.83 10.55 -19.63
N LEU A 196 6.64 9.57 -19.26
CA LEU A 196 6.94 8.37 -20.05
C LEU A 196 5.75 7.41 -20.06
N ALA A 197 5.12 7.25 -18.89
CA ALA A 197 3.98 6.37 -18.68
C ALA A 197 3.16 6.86 -17.48
N ARG A 198 1.91 6.42 -17.39
CA ARG A 198 1.06 6.61 -16.22
C ARG A 198 0.76 5.25 -15.60
N TYR A 199 0.83 5.18 -14.29
CA TYR A 199 0.54 4.01 -13.49
C TYR A 199 -0.54 4.29 -12.46
N THR A 200 -1.20 3.23 -12.01
CA THR A 200 -2.13 3.29 -10.89
C THR A 200 -1.37 3.11 -9.58
N VAL A 201 -1.63 3.99 -8.63
CA VAL A 201 -1.08 3.92 -7.27
C VAL A 201 -2.24 3.72 -6.30
N LYS A 202 -2.29 2.60 -5.60
CA LYS A 202 -3.28 2.35 -4.55
C LYS A 202 -2.76 2.92 -3.24
N GLY A 203 -3.55 3.77 -2.58
CA GLY A 203 -3.21 4.29 -1.26
C GLY A 203 -3.72 3.41 -0.11
N PRO A 204 -3.59 3.89 1.14
CA PRO A 204 -4.02 3.19 2.34
C PRO A 204 -5.53 2.92 2.40
N ASP A 205 -6.30 3.73 1.68
CA ASP A 205 -7.75 3.67 1.50
C ASP A 205 -8.18 2.79 0.32
N ASP A 206 -7.23 2.11 -0.34
CA ASP A 206 -7.41 1.37 -1.59
C ASP A 206 -7.97 2.17 -2.77
N GLN A 207 -8.04 3.50 -2.65
CA GLN A 207 -8.45 4.36 -3.74
C GLN A 207 -7.31 4.54 -4.76
N PRO A 208 -7.61 4.45 -6.06
CA PRO A 208 -6.62 4.63 -7.11
C PRO A 208 -6.21 6.10 -7.25
N ARG A 209 -4.91 6.33 -7.35
CA ARG A 209 -4.27 7.62 -7.64
C ARG A 209 -3.40 7.47 -8.89
N ASN A 210 -3.11 8.59 -9.54
CA ASN A 210 -2.27 8.59 -10.74
C ASN A 210 -0.80 8.75 -10.36
N GLY A 211 0.05 7.82 -10.80
CA GLY A 211 1.50 7.97 -10.77
C GLY A 211 2.02 8.30 -12.17
N GLU A 212 2.75 9.40 -12.34
CA GLU A 212 3.41 9.75 -13.60
C GLU A 212 4.88 9.35 -13.53
N LEU A 213 5.27 8.42 -14.40
CA LEU A 213 6.67 8.02 -14.55
C LEU A 213 7.40 9.07 -15.38
N THR A 214 8.45 9.64 -14.81
CA THR A 214 9.45 10.43 -15.54
C THR A 214 10.80 9.73 -15.47
N SER A 215 11.69 10.11 -16.38
CA SER A 215 13.08 9.67 -16.34
C SER A 215 13.99 10.88 -16.43
N SER A 216 15.00 10.88 -15.56
CA SER A 216 16.09 11.85 -15.53
C SER A 216 17.41 11.11 -15.67
N ASP A 217 18.51 11.87 -15.80
CA ASP A 217 19.87 11.32 -15.81
C ASP A 217 20.25 10.63 -14.48
N ARG A 218 19.46 10.83 -13.41
CA ARG A 218 19.69 10.25 -12.06
C ARG A 218 18.84 9.03 -11.76
N GLY A 219 17.97 8.61 -12.68
CA GLY A 219 17.06 7.48 -12.50
C GLY A 219 15.64 7.77 -12.96
N SER A 220 14.73 6.84 -12.66
CA SER A 220 13.31 7.01 -12.93
C SER A 220 12.59 7.50 -11.68
N LEU A 221 11.62 8.40 -11.85
CA LEU A 221 10.84 8.96 -10.76
C LEU A 221 9.37 8.69 -11.05
N VAL A 222 8.58 8.34 -10.04
CA VAL A 222 7.13 8.26 -10.14
C VAL A 222 6.53 9.35 -9.28
N LYS A 223 6.03 10.40 -9.92
CA LYS A 223 5.30 11.48 -9.25
C LYS A 223 3.87 11.04 -8.99
N ILE A 224 3.45 11.01 -7.73
CA ILE A 224 2.09 10.63 -7.35
C ILE A 224 1.23 11.90 -7.31
N LEU A 225 0.10 11.87 -8.00
CA LEU A 225 -0.84 12.98 -8.13
C LEU A 225 -2.10 12.73 -7.29
N GLY A 226 -2.59 13.80 -6.65
CA GLY A 226 -3.82 13.80 -5.85
C GLY A 226 -3.55 13.85 -4.35
N ASP A 227 -4.61 13.64 -3.55
CA ASP A 227 -4.51 13.73 -2.09
C ASP A 227 -3.72 12.57 -1.51
N VAL A 228 -2.63 12.91 -0.84
CA VAL A 228 -1.72 11.97 -0.18
C VAL A 228 -1.97 11.97 1.31
N SER A 229 -2.02 10.78 1.91
CA SER A 229 -2.06 10.60 3.36
C SER A 229 -0.91 9.68 3.81
N SER A 230 -0.58 9.72 5.10
CA SER A 230 0.42 8.80 5.64
C SER A 230 -0.09 7.37 5.63
N GLY A 231 0.75 6.41 5.26
CA GLY A 231 0.40 4.98 5.29
C GLY A 231 1.04 4.16 4.17
N PRO A 232 0.62 2.89 4.01
CA PRO A 232 1.11 2.01 2.97
C PRO A 232 0.49 2.34 1.60
N TYR A 233 1.33 2.30 0.57
CA TYR A 233 0.95 2.49 -0.82
C TYR A 233 1.48 1.35 -1.69
N ARG A 234 0.85 1.15 -2.85
CA ARG A 234 1.21 0.11 -3.83
C ARG A 234 1.16 0.69 -5.23
N LEU A 235 2.31 0.76 -5.90
CA LEU A 235 2.41 1.13 -7.31
C LEU A 235 2.14 -0.12 -8.17
N VAL A 236 1.08 -0.10 -8.96
CA VAL A 236 0.67 -1.23 -9.82
C VAL A 236 1.40 -1.14 -11.16
N ILE A 237 2.18 -2.18 -11.48
CA ILE A 237 2.93 -2.28 -12.74
C ILE A 237 2.17 -3.16 -13.73
N PRO A 238 1.77 -2.62 -14.90
CA PRO A 238 1.15 -3.40 -15.98
C PRO A 238 2.04 -4.55 -16.45
N ASP A 239 1.40 -5.64 -16.90
CA ASP A 239 2.09 -6.86 -17.34
C ASP A 239 3.09 -6.61 -18.49
N GLU A 240 2.75 -5.70 -19.40
CA GLU A 240 3.62 -5.23 -20.51
C GLU A 240 4.91 -4.55 -20.06
N HIS A 241 4.93 -3.95 -18.87
CA HIS A 241 6.07 -3.21 -18.35
C HIS A 241 6.88 -4.02 -17.31
N ARG A 242 6.38 -5.19 -16.87
CA ARG A 242 7.02 -5.98 -15.79
C ARG A 242 8.49 -6.33 -16.09
N SER A 243 8.84 -6.58 -17.34
CA SER A 243 10.23 -6.87 -17.75
C SER A 243 11.21 -5.74 -17.42
N TYR A 244 10.76 -4.49 -17.45
CA TYR A 244 11.59 -3.31 -17.18
C TYR A 244 11.81 -3.08 -15.68
N PHE A 245 10.89 -3.57 -14.83
CA PHE A 245 10.91 -3.40 -13.38
C PHE A 245 11.47 -4.62 -12.64
N ARG A 246 12.13 -5.57 -13.33
CA ARG A 246 12.69 -6.79 -12.71
C ARG A 246 13.69 -6.55 -11.57
N ALA A 247 14.34 -5.39 -11.54
CA ALA A 247 15.21 -5.00 -10.42
C ALA A 247 14.43 -4.64 -9.14
N PHE A 248 13.12 -4.39 -9.26
CA PHE A 248 12.23 -3.93 -8.18
C PHE A 248 11.14 -4.95 -7.85
N LEU A 249 10.80 -5.83 -8.80
CA LEU A 249 9.75 -6.83 -8.68
C LEU A 249 10.34 -8.24 -8.68
N ARG A 250 9.88 -9.07 -7.75
CA ARG A 250 10.03 -10.53 -7.86
C ARG A 250 9.15 -11.05 -9.02
N GLU A 251 9.45 -12.24 -9.57
CA GLU A 251 8.78 -12.77 -10.77
C GLU A 251 7.24 -12.86 -10.64
N ASP A 252 6.74 -13.07 -9.43
CA ASP A 252 5.32 -13.20 -9.08
C ASP A 252 4.66 -11.87 -8.65
N GLN A 253 5.45 -10.83 -8.38
CA GLN A 253 4.94 -9.55 -7.90
C GLN A 253 4.55 -8.62 -9.06
N LYS A 254 3.42 -7.93 -8.87
CA LYS A 254 2.89 -6.92 -9.81
C LYS A 254 2.85 -5.52 -9.21
N GLU A 255 3.14 -5.41 -7.92
CA GLU A 255 2.96 -4.19 -7.15
C GLU A 255 4.26 -3.89 -6.41
N ILE A 256 4.71 -2.63 -6.48
CA ILE A 256 5.84 -2.14 -5.70
C ILE A 256 5.28 -1.48 -4.43
N PRO A 257 5.44 -2.09 -3.24
CA PRO A 257 4.99 -1.49 -2.00
C PRO A 257 5.93 -0.37 -1.57
N PHE A 258 5.37 0.75 -1.13
CA PHE A 258 6.10 1.84 -0.48
C PHE A 258 5.26 2.42 0.65
N THR A 259 5.85 3.25 1.50
CA THR A 259 5.18 3.85 2.66
C THR A 259 5.42 5.34 2.65
N VAL A 260 4.36 6.09 2.91
CA VAL A 260 4.42 7.52 3.15
C VAL A 260 4.43 7.72 4.66
N LYS A 261 5.51 8.29 5.18
CA LYS A 261 5.65 8.56 6.60
C LYS A 261 4.60 9.57 7.03
N ARG A 262 4.22 9.48 8.30
CA ARG A 262 3.42 10.52 8.94
C ARG A 262 4.31 11.73 9.19
N ASP A 263 3.77 12.93 9.02
CA ASP A 263 4.52 14.14 9.35
C ASP A 263 4.74 14.16 10.87
N PRO A 264 6.00 14.10 11.34
CA PRO A 264 6.28 14.23 12.76
C PRO A 264 5.81 15.57 13.33
N ALA A 265 5.68 16.62 12.51
CA ALA A 265 5.11 17.90 12.90
C ALA A 265 3.59 17.85 13.13
N GLU A 266 2.86 16.96 12.44
CA GLU A 266 1.43 16.74 12.71
C GLU A 266 1.19 15.93 13.99
N SER A 267 2.19 15.17 14.44
CA SER A 267 2.12 14.39 15.67
C SER A 267 2.63 15.21 16.86
N HIS A 268 1.93 16.28 17.22
CA HIS A 268 2.11 16.85 18.54
C HIS A 268 1.68 15.80 19.57
N LEU A 269 2.62 15.32 20.39
CA LEU A 269 2.33 14.62 21.64
C LEU A 269 1.75 15.64 22.64
N THR A 270 0.64 16.28 22.28
CA THR A 270 -0.15 17.08 23.20
C THR A 270 -0.75 16.15 24.23
N ARG A 271 -0.62 16.52 25.52
CA ARG A 271 -1.34 15.83 26.59
C ARG A 271 -2.82 15.82 26.23
N LEU A 272 -3.45 14.65 26.35
CA LEU A 272 -4.89 14.52 26.22
C LEU A 272 -5.55 15.51 27.19
N SER A 273 -6.54 16.25 26.70
CA SER A 273 -7.35 17.13 27.54
C SER A 273 -8.35 16.31 28.34
N GLU A 274 -8.92 16.90 29.40
CA GLU A 274 -10.00 16.25 30.18
C GLU A 274 -11.20 15.89 29.28
N ALA A 275 -11.46 16.66 28.23
CA ALA A 275 -12.51 16.36 27.25
C ALA A 275 -12.18 15.11 26.43
N ASP A 276 -10.92 14.90 26.06
CA ASP A 276 -10.47 13.72 25.32
C ASP A 276 -10.56 12.46 26.19
N TYR A 277 -10.16 12.56 27.46
CA TYR A 277 -10.33 11.47 28.43
C TYR A 277 -11.81 11.11 28.64
N THR A 278 -12.68 12.11 28.70
CA THR A 278 -14.12 11.92 28.83
C THR A 278 -14.70 11.21 27.60
N PHE A 279 -14.28 11.61 26.41
CA PHE A 279 -14.69 10.97 25.17
C PHE A 279 -14.22 9.51 25.10
N LEU A 280 -12.94 9.25 25.38
CA LEU A 280 -12.38 7.90 25.37
C LEU A 280 -13.02 6.99 26.44
N GLY A 281 -13.38 7.55 27.59
CA GLY A 281 -14.11 6.85 28.66
C GLY A 281 -15.46 6.28 28.24
N ASN A 282 -16.06 6.79 27.15
CA ASN A 282 -17.30 6.24 26.58
C ASN A 282 -17.07 4.92 25.83
N PHE A 283 -15.85 4.65 25.37
CA PHE A 283 -15.52 3.51 24.50
C PHE A 283 -14.60 2.50 25.17
N VAL A 284 -13.72 2.97 26.07
CA VAL A 284 -12.70 2.15 26.72
C VAL A 284 -12.55 2.58 28.17
N THR A 285 -12.45 1.61 29.09
CA THR A 285 -12.11 1.89 30.49
C THR A 285 -10.65 2.33 30.58
N LEU A 286 -10.42 3.61 30.85
CA LEU A 286 -9.10 4.17 31.06
C LEU A 286 -8.76 4.19 32.55
N VAL A 287 -7.61 3.63 32.91
CA VAL A 287 -7.03 3.79 34.25
C VAL A 287 -6.06 4.96 34.19
N ARG A 288 -6.32 6.00 35.00
CA ARG A 288 -5.46 7.18 35.11
C ARG A 288 -4.68 7.09 36.42
N PRO A 289 -3.40 6.67 36.40
CA PRO A 289 -2.58 6.75 37.59
C PRO A 289 -2.25 8.21 37.88
N GLU A 290 -2.58 8.68 39.07
CA GLU A 290 -2.27 10.03 39.54
C GLU A 290 -0.95 10.06 40.30
N THR A 291 -0.46 8.90 40.74
CA THR A 291 0.78 8.76 41.52
C THR A 291 1.78 7.79 40.89
N LEU A 292 3.07 7.98 41.21
CA LEU A 292 4.14 7.11 40.73
C LEU A 292 3.98 5.66 41.22
N GLU A 293 3.45 5.49 42.43
CA GLU A 293 3.17 4.18 43.03
C GLU A 293 2.07 3.44 42.25
N GLU A 294 1.04 4.14 41.79
CA GLU A 294 0.01 3.57 40.92
C GLU A 294 0.56 3.17 39.54
N VAL A 295 1.44 3.99 38.95
CA VAL A 295 2.10 3.65 37.69
C VAL A 295 2.92 2.37 37.84
N ILE A 296 3.71 2.26 38.90
CA ILE A 296 4.53 1.08 39.19
C ILE A 296 3.63 -0.14 39.45
N GLY A 297 2.55 0.04 40.21
CA GLY A 297 1.57 -1.02 40.47
C GLY A 297 0.90 -1.55 39.19
N ILE A 298 0.55 -0.67 38.25
CA ILE A 298 -0.03 -1.07 36.96
C ILE A 298 0.99 -1.83 36.11
N LEU A 299 2.23 -1.34 36.02
CA LEU A 299 3.29 -1.98 35.23
C LEU A 299 3.71 -3.36 35.77
N GLN A 300 3.58 -3.56 37.09
CA GLN A 300 3.83 -4.85 37.74
C GLN A 300 2.61 -5.80 37.70
N GLY A 301 1.49 -5.37 37.09
CA GLY A 301 0.28 -6.19 36.96
C GLY A 301 -0.60 -6.22 38.22
N ASN A 302 -0.35 -5.37 39.21
CA ASN A 302 -1.09 -5.32 40.47
C ASN A 302 -2.42 -4.53 40.38
N GLN A 303 -2.78 -4.03 39.20
CA GLN A 303 -4.03 -3.29 38.96
C GLN A 303 -4.67 -3.78 37.66
N PHE A 304 -5.56 -4.77 37.75
CA PHE A 304 -6.44 -5.15 36.66
C PHE A 304 -7.88 -5.33 37.17
N GLY A 305 -8.78 -4.49 36.64
CA GLY A 305 -10.24 -4.64 36.72
C GLY A 305 -10.88 -4.14 38.02
N GLN A 306 -11.90 -3.28 37.91
CA GLN A 306 -12.78 -2.91 39.03
C GLN A 306 -13.20 -4.18 39.77
N GLU A 307 -12.90 -4.23 41.06
CA GLU A 307 -12.82 -5.43 41.88
C GLU A 307 -14.09 -6.30 41.81
N LEU A 308 -14.11 -7.27 40.88
CA LEU A 308 -15.14 -8.31 40.78
C LEU A 308 -15.39 -8.99 42.14
N TRP A 309 -14.33 -9.07 42.95
CA TRP A 309 -14.40 -9.60 44.31
C TRP A 309 -15.29 -8.75 45.25
N LYS A 310 -15.38 -7.42 45.10
CA LYS A 310 -16.31 -6.58 45.90
C LYS A 310 -17.76 -7.00 45.70
N TYR A 311 -18.16 -7.28 44.46
CA TYR A 311 -19.51 -7.75 44.15
C TYR A 311 -19.76 -9.17 44.69
N LEU A 312 -18.77 -10.05 44.63
CA LEU A 312 -18.85 -11.39 45.23
C LEU A 312 -18.97 -11.33 46.77
N VAL A 313 -18.20 -10.45 47.42
CA VAL A 313 -18.26 -10.23 48.87
C VAL A 313 -19.62 -9.65 49.28
N LEU A 314 -20.14 -8.68 48.53
CA LEU A 314 -21.47 -8.11 48.78
C LEU A 314 -22.57 -9.18 48.59
N GLY A 315 -22.47 -10.00 47.55
CA GLY A 315 -23.37 -11.13 47.32
C GLY A 315 -23.34 -12.15 48.47
N ALA A 316 -22.14 -12.51 48.95
CA ALA A 316 -21.98 -13.40 50.09
C ALA A 316 -22.57 -12.81 51.38
N PHE A 317 -22.41 -11.51 51.60
CA PHE A 317 -22.98 -10.81 52.75
C PHE A 317 -24.52 -10.80 52.72
N ILE A 318 -25.15 -10.55 51.56
CA ILE A 318 -26.60 -10.62 51.39
C ILE A 318 -27.09 -12.05 51.67
N PHE A 319 -26.37 -13.06 51.16
CA PHE A 319 -26.73 -14.46 51.37
C PHE A 319 -26.75 -14.84 52.86
N LEU A 320 -25.75 -14.38 53.62
CA LEU A 320 -25.67 -14.57 55.06
C LEU A 320 -26.83 -13.90 55.82
N LEU A 321 -27.25 -12.69 55.41
CA LEU A 321 -28.41 -12.03 56.01
C LEU A 321 -29.71 -12.80 55.76
N VAL A 322 -29.88 -13.34 54.54
CA VAL A 322 -31.04 -14.18 54.20
C VAL A 322 -31.07 -15.45 55.04
N GLU A 323 -29.92 -16.11 55.22
CA GLU A 323 -29.81 -17.31 56.05
C GLU A 323 -30.20 -17.04 57.51
N ILE A 324 -29.72 -15.94 58.09
CA ILE A 324 -30.09 -15.53 59.47
C ILE A 324 -31.59 -15.28 59.57
N ALA A 325 -32.18 -14.57 58.61
CA ALA A 325 -33.61 -14.30 58.59
C ALA A 325 -34.43 -15.59 58.46
N LEU A 326 -34.01 -16.52 57.60
CA LEU A 326 -34.68 -17.80 57.38
C LEU A 326 -34.57 -18.70 58.62
N ALA A 327 -33.40 -18.79 59.24
CA ALA A 327 -33.20 -19.55 60.48
C ALA A 327 -34.08 -19.02 61.61
N ARG A 328 -34.15 -17.69 61.75
CA ARG A 328 -35.01 -17.03 62.73
C ARG A 328 -36.49 -17.26 62.44
N TRP A 329 -36.90 -17.21 61.16
CA TRP A 329 -38.27 -17.57 60.76
C TRP A 329 -38.57 -19.02 61.14
N ILE A 330 -37.74 -19.98 60.76
CA ILE A 330 -37.95 -21.40 61.04
C ILE A 330 -38.06 -21.65 62.55
N ALA A 331 -37.22 -21.00 63.36
CA ALA A 331 -37.31 -21.08 64.82
C ALA A 331 -38.67 -20.58 65.35
N ILE A 332 -39.16 -19.44 64.84
CA ILE A 332 -40.48 -18.89 65.21
C ILE A 332 -41.62 -19.80 64.71
N SER A 333 -41.50 -20.33 63.50
CA SER A 333 -42.48 -21.21 62.86
C SER A 333 -42.61 -22.56 63.56
N ARG A 334 -41.58 -23.03 64.28
CA ARG A 334 -41.56 -24.37 64.89
C ARG A 334 -42.15 -24.44 66.30
N ARG A 335 -42.59 -23.34 66.92
CA ARG A 335 -43.26 -23.30 68.24
C ARG A 335 -42.79 -24.41 69.21
N THR A 336 -41.48 -24.53 69.45
CA THR A 336 -40.97 -25.27 70.61
C THR A 336 -41.26 -24.42 71.84
N GLY A 337 -42.49 -24.54 72.35
CA GLY A 337 -42.97 -23.76 73.49
C GLY A 337 -44.47 -23.89 73.78
N GLU A 338 -45.16 -24.94 73.32
CA GLU A 338 -46.43 -25.34 73.94
C GLU A 338 -46.10 -26.20 75.18
N GLU A 339 -45.98 -25.54 76.34
CA GLU A 339 -46.08 -26.24 77.62
C GLU A 339 -47.52 -26.74 77.79
N ILE A 340 -47.70 -28.05 77.66
CA ILE A 340 -48.95 -28.73 78.03
C ILE A 340 -49.12 -28.56 79.55
N LYS A 341 -49.96 -27.61 79.97
CA LYS A 341 -50.41 -27.49 81.36
C LYS A 341 -51.32 -28.69 81.70
N ILE A 342 -50.78 -29.63 82.45
CA ILE A 342 -51.57 -30.69 83.09
C ILE A 342 -52.10 -30.10 84.42
N GLU A 343 -53.40 -29.79 84.49
CA GLU A 343 -54.06 -29.38 85.73
C GLU A 343 -54.34 -30.61 86.60
N PHE A 344 -53.78 -30.64 87.81
CA PHE A 344 -54.12 -31.58 88.86
C PHE A 344 -55.17 -30.94 89.80
N GLU A 345 -56.34 -31.57 89.96
CA GLU A 345 -57.36 -31.16 90.93
C GLU A 345 -56.84 -31.30 92.39
N SER A 346 -57.06 -30.26 93.20
CA SER A 346 -56.71 -30.21 94.63
C SER A 346 -57.75 -30.95 95.50
N LYS A 347 -57.26 -31.82 96.39
CA LYS A 347 -58.00 -32.79 97.23
C LYS A 347 -59.00 -32.24 98.27
N ASP A 348 -59.14 -30.93 98.44
CA ASP A 348 -59.95 -30.34 99.53
C ASP A 348 -61.16 -29.51 99.05
N ALA A 349 -61.54 -29.64 97.77
CA ALA A 349 -62.77 -29.04 97.26
C ALA A 349 -63.94 -30.03 97.34
N PRO A 350 -65.11 -29.64 97.89
CA PRO A 350 -66.27 -30.53 97.95
C PRO A 350 -66.71 -30.90 96.52
N THR A 351 -66.77 -32.20 96.26
CA THR A 351 -67.10 -32.80 94.96
C THR A 351 -68.43 -32.26 94.45
N ALA A 352 -68.56 -32.09 93.13
CA ALA A 352 -69.75 -31.49 92.50
C ALA A 352 -71.09 -32.11 92.98
N GLY A 353 -71.11 -33.43 93.25
CA GLY A 353 -72.28 -34.13 93.80
C GLY A 353 -72.71 -33.70 95.21
N PHE A 354 -71.79 -33.25 96.07
CA PHE A 354 -72.11 -32.75 97.41
C PHE A 354 -72.83 -31.38 97.34
N LYS A 355 -72.42 -30.52 96.40
CA LYS A 355 -73.08 -29.23 96.15
C LYS A 355 -74.51 -29.42 95.63
N GLU A 356 -74.74 -30.46 94.82
CA GLU A 356 -76.06 -30.78 94.28
C GLU A 356 -77.03 -31.36 95.33
N GLN A 357 -76.54 -32.19 96.27
CA GLN A 357 -77.34 -32.69 97.38
C GLN A 357 -77.70 -31.59 98.39
N LEU A 358 -76.78 -30.67 98.69
CA LEU A 358 -77.03 -29.54 99.58
C LEU A 358 -78.12 -28.60 99.02
N ALA A 359 -78.14 -28.43 97.69
CA ALA A 359 -79.17 -27.64 97.00
C ALA A 359 -80.55 -28.30 97.09
N ARG A 360 -80.65 -29.63 97.00
CA ARG A 360 -81.92 -30.36 97.14
C ARG A 360 -82.51 -30.31 98.55
N ILE A 361 -81.66 -30.40 99.59
CA ILE A 361 -82.11 -30.33 101.00
C ILE A 361 -82.59 -28.92 101.36
N ARG A 362 -81.95 -27.87 100.83
CA ARG A 362 -82.42 -26.48 100.99
C ARG A 362 -83.76 -26.22 100.29
N ALA A 363 -84.08 -26.95 99.22
CA ALA A 363 -85.34 -26.79 98.49
C ALA A 363 -86.53 -27.52 99.13
N SER A 364 -86.31 -28.55 99.96
CA SER A 364 -87.38 -29.33 100.59
C SER A 364 -87.74 -28.91 102.03
N GLY A 365 -87.02 -27.95 102.61
CA GLY A 365 -87.25 -27.46 103.98
C GLY A 365 -88.16 -26.24 104.11
N ALA A 366 -88.84 -25.82 103.04
CA ALA A 366 -89.74 -24.67 103.02
C ALA A 366 -91.15 -25.05 102.54
N ARG A 367 -91.84 -25.88 103.34
CA ARG A 367 -93.28 -25.80 103.61
C ARG A 367 -93.68 -26.75 104.74
#